data_AF-A0A9W9D0J7-F1
#
_entry.id   AF-A0A9W9D0J7-F1
#
_cell.length_a   1.000
_cell.length_b   1.000
_cell.length_c   1.000
_cell.angle_alpha   90.00
_cell.angle_beta   90.00
_cell.angle_gamma   90.00
#
_symmetry.space_group_name_H-M   'P 1'
#
loop_
_entity.id
_entity.type
_entity.pdbx_description
1 polymer ?
#
loop_
_entity_poly.entity_id
_entity_poly.type
_entity_poly.pdbx_seq_one_letter_code
_entity_poly.pdbx_strand_id
1 'polypeptide(L)'
;MSIQGQARWLTIPLVVGGRRIYLSTQIDDVHLETDLYQPTNTTFRVRPGDLQAHVSWMQDINSRMSAGSNYFIELGHNGNGDIEAAVDANDNAGTNICTPDAAIEYPDQPDTALEFQKPLGSGTDVWPKTPTAYKWSLSCAKLDPLASWIMTPSNRDAFAHVSHTFTHENVDNATYSDASKEISFNVAWLQQVGISSGQRYSGKGIIPPAITGMHNGDAIKAWMDNGITAVVGDNVS
;
A
#
# COMPACT_ATOMS: atom_id res chain seq x y z
N MET A 1 5.55 25.86 33.37
CA MET A 1 6.41 24.65 33.40
C MET A 1 5.68 23.55 32.64
N SER A 2 6.31 22.87 31.67
CA SER A 2 5.62 21.84 30.87
C SER A 2 5.38 20.58 31.71
N ILE A 3 4.35 19.78 31.35
CA ILE A 3 4.05 18.48 31.97
C ILE A 3 5.30 17.58 31.98
N GLN A 4 6.09 17.62 30.90
CA GLN A 4 7.35 16.88 30.81
C GLN A 4 8.41 17.36 31.83
N GLY A 5 8.48 18.67 32.07
CA GLY A 5 9.40 19.25 33.06
C GLY A 5 9.03 18.86 34.49
N GLN A 6 7.73 18.81 34.80
CA GLN A 6 7.23 18.39 36.11
C GLN A 6 7.47 16.90 36.35
N ALA A 7 7.15 16.04 35.38
CA ALA A 7 7.37 14.60 35.50
C ALA A 7 8.84 14.25 35.73
N ARG A 8 9.76 14.84 34.96
CA ARG A 8 11.21 14.62 35.13
C ARG A 8 11.75 15.12 36.47
N TRP A 9 11.23 16.24 36.96
CA TRP A 9 11.64 16.81 38.23
C TRP A 9 11.16 15.96 39.41
N LEU A 10 9.91 15.48 39.36
CA LEU A 10 9.32 14.66 40.41
C LEU A 10 9.99 13.28 40.54
N THR A 11 10.41 12.69 39.42
CA THR A 11 10.91 11.31 39.40
C THR A 11 12.42 11.16 39.51
N ILE A 12 13.19 12.25 39.58
CA ILE A 12 14.66 12.29 39.77
C ILE A 12 15.40 11.12 39.07
N PRO A 13 15.95 11.36 37.88
CA PRO A 13 15.53 10.84 36.56
C PRO A 13 15.14 9.33 36.45
N LEU A 14 14.63 8.68 37.49
CA LEU A 14 14.27 7.26 37.46
C LEU A 14 12.78 7.08 37.19
N VAL A 15 12.45 6.51 36.03
CA VAL A 15 11.08 6.11 35.69
C VAL A 15 11.07 4.66 35.25
N VAL A 16 10.06 3.89 35.67
CA VAL A 16 9.77 2.59 35.06
C VAL A 16 8.94 2.87 33.81
N GLY A 17 9.62 3.05 32.67
CA GLY A 17 8.98 3.39 31.39
C GLY A 17 9.97 3.89 30.33
N GLY A 18 9.46 4.26 29.16
CA GLY A 18 10.25 4.79 28.05
C GLY A 18 9.61 6.03 27.44
N ARG A 19 10.44 6.98 26.99
CA ARG A 19 9.98 8.14 26.21
C ARG A 19 10.51 8.03 24.80
N ARG A 20 9.60 7.80 23.85
CA ARG A 20 9.90 7.77 22.42
C ARG A 20 8.77 8.44 21.65
N ILE A 21 9.13 9.15 20.59
CA ILE A 21 8.20 9.72 19.62
C ILE A 21 8.46 8.98 18.33
N TYR A 22 7.41 8.38 17.76
CA TYR A 22 7.41 7.81 16.43
C TYR A 22 6.70 8.80 15.51
N LEU A 23 7.33 9.10 14.37
CA LEU A 23 6.72 9.88 13.30
C LEU A 23 6.68 8.97 12.08
N SER A 24 5.57 8.24 11.93
CA SER A 24 5.33 7.34 10.80
C SER A 24 4.37 8.02 9.84
N THR A 25 4.78 8.16 8.59
CA THR A 25 3.97 8.77 7.53
C THR A 25 3.79 7.75 6.42
N GLN A 26 2.57 7.21 6.34
CA GLN A 26 2.16 6.30 5.29
C GLN A 26 1.60 7.10 4.11
N ILE A 27 1.93 6.67 2.91
CA ILE A 27 1.41 7.19 1.65
C ILE A 27 0.71 6.02 0.97
N ASP A 28 -0.60 6.14 0.84
CA ASP A 28 -1.46 5.14 0.24
C ASP A 28 -1.46 5.30 -1.30
N ASP A 29 -2.13 4.38 -1.99
CA ASP A 29 -2.40 4.42 -3.44
C ASP A 29 -1.17 4.51 -4.34
N VAL A 30 0.00 4.03 -3.90
CA VAL A 30 1.19 4.03 -4.75
C VAL A 30 0.98 3.05 -5.90
N HIS A 31 1.28 3.54 -7.12
CA HIS A 31 1.02 2.95 -8.44
C HIS A 31 -0.37 3.24 -9.02
N LEU A 32 -1.34 3.67 -8.23
CA LEU A 32 -2.66 4.03 -8.74
C LEU A 32 -2.67 5.42 -9.37
N GLU A 33 -3.61 5.60 -10.29
CA GLU A 33 -4.07 6.90 -10.73
C GLU A 33 -5.27 7.32 -9.87
N THR A 34 -5.27 8.55 -9.36
CA THR A 34 -6.35 9.05 -8.48
C THR A 34 -6.97 10.32 -9.03
N ASP A 35 -8.29 10.44 -8.89
CA ASP A 35 -9.00 11.66 -9.23
C ASP A 35 -8.63 12.80 -8.28
N LEU A 36 -8.28 13.95 -8.86
CA LEU A 36 -8.05 15.17 -8.10
C LEU A 36 -9.38 15.78 -7.66
N TYR A 37 -9.45 16.19 -6.40
CA TYR A 37 -10.56 17.02 -5.91
C TYR A 37 -10.65 18.34 -6.70
N GLN A 38 -9.50 18.98 -6.95
CA GLN A 38 -9.38 20.15 -7.81
C GLN A 38 -8.07 20.11 -8.61
N PRO A 39 -8.09 20.37 -9.92
CA PRO A 39 -9.28 20.55 -10.76
C PRO A 39 -10.08 19.24 -10.92
N THR A 40 -11.41 19.34 -10.97
CA THR A 40 -12.30 18.19 -11.19
C THR A 40 -12.05 17.55 -12.56
N ASN A 41 -12.33 16.26 -12.71
CA ASN A 41 -12.10 15.49 -13.95
C ASN A 41 -10.63 15.50 -14.40
N THR A 42 -9.71 15.59 -13.46
CA THR A 42 -8.28 15.48 -13.71
C THR A 42 -7.76 14.41 -12.79
N THR A 43 -6.99 13.50 -13.35
CA THR A 43 -6.33 12.45 -12.59
C THR A 43 -4.86 12.77 -12.39
N PHE A 44 -4.27 12.15 -11.37
CA PHE A 44 -2.84 12.22 -11.13
C PHE A 44 -2.30 10.86 -10.70
N ARG A 45 -1.17 10.48 -11.30
CA ARG A 45 -0.35 9.34 -10.91
C ARG A 45 1.06 9.83 -10.58
N VAL A 46 1.58 9.39 -9.44
CA VAL A 46 2.93 9.77 -8.99
C VAL A 46 3.99 9.27 -9.98
N ARG A 47 5.03 10.07 -10.22
CA ARG A 47 6.12 9.73 -11.17
C ARG A 47 7.43 9.49 -10.43
N PRO A 48 8.40 8.79 -11.05
CA PRO A 48 9.75 8.63 -10.51
C PRO A 48 10.41 9.92 -10.01
N GLY A 49 10.24 11.03 -10.76
CA GLY A 49 10.78 12.34 -10.38
C GLY A 49 10.18 12.91 -9.10
N ASP A 50 8.90 12.64 -8.84
CA ASP A 50 8.21 13.11 -7.64
C ASP A 50 8.73 12.36 -6.41
N LEU A 51 8.88 11.03 -6.49
CA LEU A 51 9.48 10.23 -5.40
C LEU A 51 10.96 10.53 -5.20
N GLN A 52 11.71 10.79 -6.28
CA GLN A 52 13.12 11.23 -6.17
C GLN A 52 13.26 12.55 -5.42
N ALA A 53 12.32 13.49 -5.61
CA ALA A 53 12.28 14.72 -4.84
C ALA A 53 12.05 14.44 -3.34
N HIS A 54 11.18 13.48 -3.00
CA HIS A 54 10.99 13.04 -1.62
C HIS A 54 12.23 12.38 -1.02
N VAL A 55 13.02 11.61 -1.79
CA VAL A 55 14.31 11.08 -1.30
C VAL A 55 15.25 12.22 -0.90
N SER A 56 15.41 13.22 -1.76
CA SER A 56 16.25 14.39 -1.47
C SER A 56 15.75 15.17 -0.25
N TRP A 57 14.43 15.36 -0.16
CA TRP A 57 13.81 16.03 0.99
C TRP A 57 13.97 15.24 2.29
N MET A 58 13.83 13.91 2.26
CA MET A 58 14.05 13.05 3.43
C MET A 58 15.47 13.17 3.96
N GLN A 59 16.47 13.28 3.08
CA GLN A 59 17.86 13.53 3.49
C GLN A 59 18.01 14.91 4.15
N ASP A 60 17.41 15.95 3.57
CA ASP A 60 17.43 17.30 4.12
C ASP A 60 16.76 17.39 5.49
N ILE A 61 15.53 16.87 5.65
CA ILE A 61 14.81 16.95 6.92
C ILE A 61 15.55 16.19 8.02
N ASN A 62 16.09 15.00 7.73
CA ASN A 62 16.89 14.25 8.71
C ASN A 62 18.13 15.02 9.18
N SER A 63 18.74 15.84 8.32
CA SER A 63 19.88 16.69 8.71
C SER A 63 19.52 17.80 9.70
N ARG A 64 18.23 18.15 9.78
CA ARG A 64 17.68 19.23 10.63
C ARG A 64 17.00 18.71 11.90
N MET A 65 16.81 17.40 12.04
CA MET A 65 16.24 16.79 13.23
C MET A 65 17.28 16.64 14.35
N SER A 66 16.80 16.46 15.58
CA SER A 66 17.69 16.24 16.75
C SER A 66 18.50 14.95 16.58
N ALA A 67 19.72 14.93 17.13
CA ALA A 67 20.60 13.77 17.09
C ALA A 67 19.89 12.48 17.54
N GLY A 68 20.05 11.40 16.77
CA GLY A 68 19.38 10.11 16.98
C GLY A 68 18.01 9.98 16.29
N SER A 69 17.53 11.02 15.59
CA SER A 69 16.36 10.91 14.72
C SER A 69 16.65 10.10 13.47
N ASN A 70 15.63 9.41 12.96
CA ASN A 70 15.68 8.65 11.73
C ASN A 70 14.27 8.61 11.12
N TYR A 71 14.00 9.53 10.22
CA TYR A 71 12.72 9.67 9.53
C TYR A 71 12.79 9.06 8.13
N PHE A 72 11.73 8.36 7.74
CA PHE A 72 11.51 7.84 6.39
C PHE A 72 10.01 7.81 6.11
N ILE A 73 9.65 7.86 4.83
CA ILE A 73 8.29 7.68 4.36
C ILE A 73 8.03 6.18 4.15
N GLU A 74 6.83 5.71 4.50
CA GLU A 74 6.35 4.36 4.20
C GLU A 74 5.33 4.41 3.06
N LEU A 75 5.54 3.58 2.04
CA LEU A 75 4.71 3.53 0.83
C LEU A 75 3.81 2.29 0.87
N GLY A 76 2.50 2.50 0.73
CA GLY A 76 1.47 1.48 0.54
C GLY A 76 1.24 1.22 -0.94
N HIS A 77 1.54 0.00 -1.42
CA HIS A 77 1.57 -0.30 -2.86
C HIS A 77 0.35 -1.10 -3.32
N ASN A 78 -0.13 -0.75 -4.51
CA ASN A 78 -1.17 -1.45 -5.25
C ASN A 78 -0.62 -2.02 -6.56
N GLY A 79 -0.30 -3.32 -6.57
CA GLY A 79 0.36 -3.95 -7.71
C GLY A 79 -0.43 -3.91 -9.02
N ASN A 80 -1.77 -3.81 -8.97
CA ASN A 80 -2.57 -3.70 -10.20
C ASN A 80 -2.27 -2.41 -10.96
N GLY A 81 -2.00 -1.29 -10.27
CA GLY A 81 -1.65 -0.02 -10.92
C GLY A 81 -0.28 -0.02 -11.63
N ASP A 82 0.62 -0.95 -11.27
CA ASP A 82 1.80 -1.24 -12.09
C ASP A 82 1.35 -1.98 -13.36
N ILE A 83 0.57 -3.05 -13.20
CA ILE A 83 0.12 -3.88 -14.32
C ILE A 83 -0.73 -3.11 -15.33
N GLU A 84 -1.63 -2.23 -14.89
CA GLU A 84 -2.41 -1.32 -15.75
C GLU A 84 -1.47 -0.45 -16.60
N ALA A 85 -0.55 0.27 -15.96
CA ALA A 85 0.42 1.12 -16.65
C ALA A 85 1.33 0.33 -17.60
N ALA A 86 1.71 -0.89 -17.21
CA ALA A 86 2.53 -1.78 -18.01
C ALA A 86 1.81 -2.33 -19.24
N VAL A 87 0.54 -2.74 -19.11
CA VAL A 87 -0.30 -3.20 -20.21
C VAL A 87 -0.57 -2.06 -21.19
N ASP A 88 -0.88 -0.86 -20.70
CA ASP A 88 -1.03 0.32 -21.55
C ASP A 88 0.24 0.63 -22.34
N ALA A 89 1.41 0.57 -21.69
CA ALA A 89 2.68 0.75 -22.37
C ALA A 89 2.96 -0.37 -23.39
N ASN A 90 2.61 -1.62 -23.06
CA ASN A 90 2.75 -2.77 -23.95
C ASN A 90 1.94 -2.59 -25.24
N ASP A 91 0.69 -2.15 -25.11
CA ASP A 91 -0.26 -1.97 -26.21
C ASP A 91 0.12 -0.79 -27.09
N ASN A 92 0.49 0.35 -26.47
CA ASN A 92 1.00 1.51 -27.18
C ASN A 92 2.28 1.21 -27.99
N ALA A 93 3.11 0.29 -27.50
CA ALA A 93 4.33 -0.13 -28.18
C ALA A 93 4.14 -1.32 -29.15
N GLY A 94 3.01 -2.03 -29.08
CA GLY A 94 2.74 -3.24 -29.88
C GLY A 94 3.70 -4.41 -29.58
N THR A 95 4.18 -4.54 -28.33
CA THR A 95 5.28 -5.45 -27.98
C THR A 95 4.85 -6.85 -27.51
N ASN A 96 3.56 -7.06 -27.19
CA ASN A 96 2.97 -8.34 -26.75
C ASN A 96 3.77 -9.08 -25.66
N ILE A 97 4.34 -8.33 -24.71
CA ILE A 97 5.16 -8.81 -23.58
C ILE A 97 4.29 -9.19 -22.37
N CYS A 98 3.18 -8.48 -22.16
CA CYS A 98 2.27 -8.74 -21.06
C CYS A 98 1.40 -9.97 -21.36
N THR A 99 1.42 -10.94 -20.44
CA THR A 99 0.55 -12.12 -20.47
C THR A 99 0.18 -12.48 -19.03
N PRO A 100 -1.07 -12.27 -18.57
CA PRO A 100 -2.20 -11.69 -19.30
C PRO A 100 -1.92 -10.31 -19.93
N ASP A 101 -2.63 -10.02 -21.00
CA ASP A 101 -2.58 -8.74 -21.76
C ASP A 101 -3.56 -7.69 -21.22
N ALA A 102 -4.19 -7.96 -20.08
CA ALA A 102 -5.02 -7.03 -19.34
C ALA A 102 -4.64 -7.08 -17.85
N ALA A 103 -4.88 -5.98 -17.12
CA ALA A 103 -4.86 -5.96 -15.67
C ALA A 103 -6.13 -6.61 -15.08
N ILE A 104 -6.26 -6.61 -13.75
CA ILE A 104 -7.53 -6.98 -13.12
C ILE A 104 -8.47 -5.79 -13.24
N GLU A 105 -9.65 -6.06 -13.81
CA GLU A 105 -10.68 -5.05 -14.07
C GLU A 105 -12.03 -5.61 -13.64
N TYR A 106 -12.85 -4.78 -13.02
CA TYR A 106 -14.23 -5.08 -12.65
C TYR A 106 -15.05 -3.78 -12.57
N PRO A 107 -16.39 -3.84 -12.69
CA PRO A 107 -17.23 -2.65 -12.55
C PRO A 107 -17.14 -2.04 -11.15
N ASP A 108 -17.41 -0.73 -11.05
CA ASP A 108 -17.50 -0.05 -9.76
C ASP A 108 -18.45 -0.76 -8.79
N GLN A 109 -18.02 -0.85 -7.54
CA GLN A 109 -18.82 -1.41 -6.46
C GLN A 109 -19.49 -0.27 -5.68
N PRO A 110 -20.79 -0.38 -5.35
CA PRO A 110 -21.44 0.60 -4.51
C PRO A 110 -20.82 0.56 -3.11
N ASP A 111 -20.46 1.73 -2.59
CA ASP A 111 -19.99 1.84 -1.21
C ASP A 111 -21.08 1.42 -0.23
N THR A 112 -20.63 0.77 0.85
CA THR A 112 -21.50 0.45 1.97
C THR A 112 -21.63 1.65 2.91
N ALA A 113 -22.54 1.57 3.89
CA ALA A 113 -22.54 2.53 4.98
C ALA A 113 -21.27 2.35 5.82
N LEU A 114 -20.74 3.43 6.39
CA LEU A 114 -19.61 3.36 7.33
C LEU A 114 -19.93 2.38 8.47
N GLU A 115 -18.93 1.59 8.88
CA GLU A 115 -19.05 0.52 9.89
C GLU A 115 -19.99 -0.64 9.49
N PHE A 116 -20.25 -0.85 8.19
CA PHE A 116 -21.05 -1.96 7.73
C PHE A 116 -20.43 -3.31 8.13
N GLN A 117 -21.19 -4.08 8.91
CA GLN A 117 -20.82 -5.44 9.26
C GLN A 117 -21.43 -6.44 8.29
N LYS A 118 -20.59 -7.02 7.42
CA LYS A 118 -21.02 -8.01 6.45
C LYS A 118 -21.53 -9.29 7.13
N PRO A 119 -22.70 -9.82 6.74
CA PRO A 119 -23.08 -11.19 7.08
C PRO A 119 -22.03 -12.19 6.56
N LEU A 120 -21.58 -13.12 7.41
CA LEU A 120 -20.56 -14.10 7.02
C LEU A 120 -21.05 -15.01 5.89
N GLY A 121 -20.20 -15.25 4.91
CA GLY A 121 -20.50 -16.09 3.74
C GLY A 121 -21.41 -15.43 2.69
N SER A 122 -21.79 -14.16 2.87
CA SER A 122 -22.47 -13.38 1.81
C SER A 122 -21.47 -12.59 0.94
N GLY A 123 -22.02 -11.88 -0.04
CA GLY A 123 -21.25 -11.14 -1.05
C GLY A 123 -21.24 -11.87 -2.39
N THR A 124 -20.73 -11.21 -3.42
CA THR A 124 -20.55 -11.78 -4.76
C THR A 124 -19.14 -11.46 -5.22
N ASP A 125 -18.45 -12.43 -5.82
CA ASP A 125 -17.13 -12.19 -6.40
C ASP A 125 -17.27 -11.18 -7.56
N VAL A 126 -16.43 -10.15 -7.54
CA VAL A 126 -16.31 -9.11 -8.57
C VAL A 126 -15.07 -9.36 -9.43
N TRP A 127 -14.04 -9.99 -8.86
CA TRP A 127 -12.83 -10.35 -9.60
C TRP A 127 -13.16 -11.25 -10.81
N PRO A 128 -12.45 -11.06 -11.93
CA PRO A 128 -12.60 -11.93 -13.08
C PRO A 128 -12.20 -13.38 -12.71
N LYS A 129 -12.85 -14.35 -13.37
CA LYS A 129 -12.55 -15.80 -13.14
C LYS A 129 -11.11 -16.17 -13.46
N THR A 130 -10.44 -15.39 -14.29
CA THR A 130 -9.04 -15.55 -14.64
C THR A 130 -8.35 -14.19 -14.64
N PRO A 131 -7.07 -14.12 -14.22
CA PRO A 131 -6.27 -15.20 -13.68
C PRO A 131 -6.65 -15.56 -12.22
N THR A 132 -6.45 -16.81 -11.81
CA THR A 132 -6.67 -17.27 -10.42
C THR A 132 -5.46 -17.10 -9.50
N ALA A 133 -4.32 -16.71 -10.07
CA ALA A 133 -3.08 -16.41 -9.38
C ALA A 133 -2.30 -15.36 -10.20
N TYR A 134 -1.44 -14.58 -9.54
CA TYR A 134 -0.59 -13.60 -10.21
C TYR A 134 0.30 -14.27 -11.27
N LYS A 135 0.26 -13.77 -12.52
CA LYS A 135 0.92 -14.39 -13.68
C LYS A 135 1.75 -13.45 -14.56
N TRP A 136 1.58 -12.13 -14.41
CA TRP A 136 2.34 -11.17 -15.22
C TRP A 136 3.84 -11.36 -15.01
N SER A 137 4.59 -11.20 -16.10
CA SER A 137 6.04 -11.38 -16.09
C SER A 137 6.73 -10.14 -15.51
N LEU A 138 7.93 -10.33 -14.95
CA LEU A 138 8.77 -9.20 -14.53
C LEU A 138 9.10 -8.26 -15.72
N SER A 139 9.18 -8.80 -16.94
CA SER A 139 9.34 -7.99 -18.15
C SER A 139 8.14 -7.10 -18.44
N CYS A 140 6.92 -7.56 -18.14
CA CYS A 140 5.71 -6.73 -18.23
C CYS A 140 5.74 -5.64 -17.15
N ALA A 141 5.89 -6.00 -15.86
CA ALA A 141 5.96 -5.03 -14.75
C ALA A 141 7.04 -3.95 -14.93
N LYS A 142 8.15 -4.26 -15.64
CA LYS A 142 9.20 -3.28 -15.94
C LYS A 142 8.79 -2.21 -16.95
N LEU A 143 7.67 -2.37 -17.65
CA LEU A 143 7.17 -1.37 -18.59
C LEU A 143 6.64 -0.14 -17.86
N ASP A 144 6.16 -0.25 -16.60
CA ASP A 144 5.85 0.91 -15.76
C ASP A 144 7.16 1.60 -15.29
N PRO A 145 7.38 2.87 -15.66
CA PRO A 145 8.55 3.62 -15.21
C PRO A 145 8.61 3.76 -13.68
N LEU A 146 7.47 3.82 -12.99
CA LEU A 146 7.41 3.95 -11.53
C LEU A 146 7.86 2.65 -10.85
N ALA A 147 7.27 1.50 -11.22
CA ALA A 147 7.69 0.19 -10.72
C ALA A 147 9.18 -0.06 -11.02
N SER A 148 9.63 0.17 -12.24
CA SER A 148 11.05 0.06 -12.62
C SER A 148 11.97 0.96 -11.78
N TRP A 149 11.54 2.18 -11.45
CA TRP A 149 12.32 3.07 -10.60
C TRP A 149 12.43 2.54 -9.17
N ILE A 150 11.33 2.03 -8.60
CA ILE A 150 11.30 1.43 -7.26
C ILE A 150 12.11 0.13 -7.21
N MET A 151 12.18 -0.66 -8.29
CA MET A 151 13.00 -1.88 -8.36
C MET A 151 14.51 -1.61 -8.14
N THR A 152 14.97 -0.37 -8.30
CA THR A 152 16.35 0.01 -8.05
C THR A 152 16.63 0.03 -6.53
N PRO A 153 17.58 -0.76 -6.00
CA PRO A 153 17.77 -0.91 -4.55
C PRO A 153 18.00 0.41 -3.80
N SER A 154 18.74 1.37 -4.36
CA SER A 154 18.98 2.68 -3.74
C SER A 154 17.70 3.52 -3.60
N ASN A 155 16.74 3.34 -4.51
CA ASN A 155 15.47 4.05 -4.50
C ASN A 155 14.50 3.35 -3.55
N ARG A 156 14.38 2.02 -3.67
CA ARG A 156 13.61 1.18 -2.76
C ARG A 156 14.00 1.43 -1.31
N ASP A 157 15.28 1.25 -0.98
CA ASP A 157 15.75 1.25 0.40
C ASP A 157 15.79 2.66 1.04
N ALA A 158 15.46 3.71 0.26
CA ALA A 158 15.20 5.04 0.79
C ALA A 158 13.83 5.14 1.50
N PHE A 159 12.89 4.24 1.20
CA PHE A 159 11.55 4.19 1.77
C PHE A 159 11.35 2.95 2.66
N ALA A 160 10.21 2.92 3.35
CA ALA A 160 9.61 1.69 3.85
C ALA A 160 8.44 1.28 2.95
N HIS A 161 8.04 0.00 3.02
CA HIS A 161 7.06 -0.59 2.12
C HIS A 161 6.07 -1.47 2.86
N VAL A 162 4.80 -1.35 2.47
CA VAL A 162 3.69 -2.16 2.96
C VAL A 162 2.70 -2.43 1.82
N SER A 163 1.96 -3.52 1.90
CA SER A 163 0.89 -3.79 0.94
C SER A 163 -0.31 -2.88 1.21
N HIS A 164 -0.91 -2.34 0.15
CA HIS A 164 -2.19 -1.64 0.20
C HIS A 164 -3.27 -2.39 -0.60
N THR A 165 -3.19 -3.74 -0.64
CA THR A 165 -3.95 -4.65 -1.52
C THR A 165 -3.54 -4.55 -2.98
N PHE A 166 -4.08 -5.40 -3.86
CA PHE A 166 -3.62 -5.49 -5.24
C PHE A 166 -4.31 -4.46 -6.12
N THR A 167 -5.65 -4.46 -6.12
CA THR A 167 -6.49 -3.62 -7.00
C THR A 167 -7.12 -2.44 -6.29
N HIS A 168 -6.99 -2.36 -4.95
CA HIS A 168 -7.72 -1.39 -4.14
C HIS A 168 -9.25 -1.62 -4.14
N GLU A 169 -9.67 -2.89 -4.20
CA GLU A 169 -11.08 -3.26 -4.00
C GLU A 169 -11.58 -2.82 -2.61
N ASN A 170 -12.75 -2.17 -2.55
CA ASN A 170 -13.46 -1.97 -1.29
C ASN A 170 -13.89 -3.34 -0.73
N VAL A 171 -13.38 -3.70 0.44
CA VAL A 171 -13.57 -5.02 1.05
C VAL A 171 -14.61 -5.04 2.19
N ASP A 172 -15.49 -4.04 2.30
CA ASP A 172 -16.59 -4.06 3.28
C ASP A 172 -17.62 -5.15 2.98
N ASN A 173 -17.99 -5.33 1.71
CA ASN A 173 -18.96 -6.35 1.27
C ASN A 173 -18.34 -7.42 0.33
N ALA A 174 -17.02 -7.38 0.14
CA ALA A 174 -16.29 -8.37 -0.67
C ALA A 174 -16.38 -9.78 -0.08
N THR A 175 -16.21 -10.79 -0.94
CA THR A 175 -16.17 -12.19 -0.52
C THR A 175 -14.80 -12.55 0.06
N TYR A 176 -14.72 -13.73 0.70
CA TYR A 176 -13.42 -14.31 1.07
C TYR A 176 -12.51 -14.48 -0.15
N SER A 177 -13.07 -14.89 -1.30
CA SER A 177 -12.27 -15.19 -2.49
C SER A 177 -11.54 -13.95 -2.98
N ASP A 178 -12.24 -12.84 -3.04
CA ASP A 178 -11.72 -11.59 -3.59
C ASP A 178 -10.73 -10.93 -2.62
N ALA A 179 -11.09 -10.83 -1.34
CA ALA A 179 -10.17 -10.39 -0.29
C ALA A 179 -8.88 -11.26 -0.23
N SER A 180 -8.97 -12.56 -0.51
CA SER A 180 -7.78 -13.42 -0.58
C SER A 180 -6.93 -13.16 -1.83
N LYS A 181 -7.55 -12.83 -2.97
CA LYS A 181 -6.82 -12.47 -4.20
C LYS A 181 -6.13 -11.12 -4.04
N GLU A 182 -6.80 -10.13 -3.45
CA GLU A 182 -6.24 -8.83 -3.08
C GLU A 182 -4.92 -8.93 -2.32
N ILE A 183 -4.82 -9.86 -1.36
CA ILE A 183 -3.58 -10.06 -0.62
C ILE A 183 -2.57 -10.89 -1.41
N SER A 184 -2.98 -12.08 -1.88
CA SER A 184 -2.06 -13.03 -2.49
C SER A 184 -1.42 -12.51 -3.77
N PHE A 185 -2.16 -11.76 -4.59
CA PHE A 185 -1.62 -11.14 -5.80
C PHE A 185 -0.63 -10.05 -5.46
N ASN A 186 -0.94 -9.19 -4.48
CA ASN A 186 -0.04 -8.10 -4.12
C ASN A 186 1.24 -8.62 -3.47
N VAL A 187 1.16 -9.66 -2.64
CA VAL A 187 2.36 -10.32 -2.08
C VAL A 187 3.23 -10.91 -3.19
N ALA A 188 2.64 -11.60 -4.16
CA ALA A 188 3.38 -12.17 -5.29
C ALA A 188 4.04 -11.09 -6.16
N TRP A 189 3.32 -10.00 -6.45
CA TRP A 189 3.84 -8.84 -7.17
C TRP A 189 5.00 -8.18 -6.40
N LEU A 190 4.81 -7.81 -5.13
CA LEU A 190 5.83 -7.22 -4.26
C LEU A 190 7.11 -8.06 -4.20
N GLN A 191 6.97 -9.39 -4.22
CA GLN A 191 8.09 -10.32 -4.31
C GLN A 191 8.76 -10.30 -5.68
N GLN A 192 7.99 -10.37 -6.77
CA GLN A 192 8.52 -10.36 -8.13
C GLN A 192 9.30 -9.08 -8.44
N VAL A 193 8.77 -7.91 -8.05
CA VAL A 193 9.41 -6.60 -8.28
C VAL A 193 10.48 -6.27 -7.24
N GLY A 194 10.72 -7.15 -6.26
CA GLY A 194 11.80 -7.04 -5.30
C GLY A 194 11.56 -6.04 -4.16
N ILE A 195 10.37 -5.46 -4.04
CA ILE A 195 9.99 -4.57 -2.92
C ILE A 195 10.04 -5.32 -1.59
N SER A 196 9.58 -6.58 -1.54
CA SER A 196 9.56 -7.37 -0.30
C SER A 196 10.96 -7.75 0.23
N SER A 197 12.01 -7.51 -0.56
CA SER A 197 13.41 -7.65 -0.14
C SER A 197 14.04 -6.34 0.35
N GLY A 198 13.26 -5.26 0.47
CA GLY A 198 13.72 -3.97 0.96
C GLY A 198 14.10 -3.98 2.44
N GLN A 199 14.97 -3.04 2.83
CA GLN A 199 15.46 -2.94 4.22
C GLN A 199 14.35 -2.71 5.24
N ARG A 200 13.25 -2.09 4.82
CA ARG A 200 12.09 -1.75 5.65
C ARG A 200 10.81 -2.23 4.95
N TYR A 201 10.49 -3.51 5.11
CA TYR A 201 9.28 -4.10 4.53
C TYR A 201 8.39 -4.68 5.64
N SER A 202 7.11 -4.31 5.63
CA SER A 202 6.09 -4.86 6.50
C SER A 202 5.37 -6.02 5.82
N GLY A 203 5.90 -7.24 5.97
CA GLY A 203 5.34 -8.46 5.35
C GLY A 203 4.18 -9.12 6.11
N LYS A 204 3.75 -8.55 7.23
CA LYS A 204 2.63 -9.07 8.07
C LYS A 204 1.56 -8.03 8.35
N GLY A 205 1.73 -6.83 7.79
CA GLY A 205 0.81 -5.72 7.92
C GLY A 205 0.27 -5.33 6.56
N ILE A 206 -0.94 -4.79 6.52
CA ILE A 206 -1.44 -4.05 5.36
C ILE A 206 -2.01 -2.71 5.82
N ILE A 207 -2.06 -1.78 4.87
CA ILE A 207 -3.00 -0.66 4.94
C ILE A 207 -4.27 -1.15 4.23
N PRO A 208 -5.42 -1.31 4.90
CA PRO A 208 -6.64 -1.74 4.21
C PRO A 208 -7.11 -0.66 3.22
N PRO A 209 -7.61 -1.04 2.03
CA PRO A 209 -7.98 -0.09 0.98
C PRO A 209 -9.14 0.78 1.46
N ALA A 210 -8.95 2.09 1.48
CA ALA A 210 -9.87 3.05 2.11
C ALA A 210 -10.33 2.68 3.54
N ILE A 211 -9.51 1.93 4.31
CA ILE A 211 -9.84 1.42 5.66
C ILE A 211 -11.10 0.52 5.67
N THR A 212 -11.38 -0.16 4.55
CA THR A 212 -12.54 -1.06 4.42
C THR A 212 -12.22 -2.48 4.90
N GLY A 213 -13.27 -3.27 5.14
CA GLY A 213 -13.19 -4.68 5.54
C GLY A 213 -12.91 -4.93 7.01
N MET A 214 -12.75 -3.87 7.81
CA MET A 214 -12.52 -3.95 9.26
C MET A 214 -13.70 -4.59 10.03
N HIS A 215 -14.87 -4.67 9.41
CA HIS A 215 -16.07 -5.36 9.91
C HIS A 215 -16.53 -6.51 9.00
N ASN A 216 -15.72 -6.92 8.03
CA ASN A 216 -15.96 -8.08 7.17
C ASN A 216 -15.16 -9.28 7.66
N GLY A 217 -15.80 -10.18 8.42
CA GLY A 217 -15.12 -11.35 8.99
C GLY A 217 -14.50 -12.30 7.95
N ASP A 218 -15.05 -12.35 6.73
CA ASP A 218 -14.48 -13.15 5.65
C ASP A 218 -13.20 -12.51 5.09
N ALA A 219 -13.17 -11.17 4.97
CA ALA A 219 -11.97 -10.45 4.55
C ALA A 219 -10.86 -10.58 5.60
N ILE A 220 -11.17 -10.37 6.88
CA ILE A 220 -10.21 -10.57 7.98
C ILE A 220 -9.67 -12.00 7.98
N LYS A 221 -10.53 -13.00 7.76
CA LYS A 221 -10.09 -14.39 7.62
C LYS A 221 -9.13 -14.55 6.43
N ALA A 222 -9.46 -13.97 5.28
CA ALA A 222 -8.60 -14.02 4.09
C ALA A 222 -7.24 -13.38 4.34
N TRP A 223 -7.19 -12.25 5.05
CA TRP A 223 -5.94 -11.59 5.46
C TRP A 223 -5.09 -12.52 6.34
N MET A 224 -5.70 -13.11 7.37
CA MET A 224 -5.03 -14.02 8.30
C MET A 224 -4.49 -15.28 7.60
N ASP A 225 -5.28 -15.88 6.71
CA ASP A 225 -4.88 -17.07 5.95
C ASP A 225 -3.71 -16.77 4.99
N ASN A 226 -3.55 -15.52 4.56
CA ASN A 226 -2.40 -15.04 3.79
C ASN A 226 -1.24 -14.50 4.65
N GLY A 227 -1.30 -14.68 5.97
CA GLY A 227 -0.21 -14.33 6.90
C GLY A 227 -0.22 -12.88 7.41
N ILE A 228 -1.27 -12.12 7.13
CA ILE A 228 -1.45 -10.76 7.66
C ILE A 228 -2.00 -10.85 9.09
N THR A 229 -1.32 -10.20 10.02
CA THR A 229 -1.66 -10.24 11.46
C THR A 229 -1.88 -8.85 12.07
N ALA A 230 -1.65 -7.80 11.30
CA ALA A 230 -1.84 -6.42 11.73
C ALA A 230 -2.37 -5.57 10.57
N VAL A 231 -3.12 -4.54 10.90
CA VAL A 231 -3.64 -3.54 9.97
C VAL A 231 -3.60 -2.18 10.62
N VAL A 232 -3.72 -1.12 9.82
CA VAL A 232 -4.01 0.22 10.31
C VAL A 232 -5.51 0.47 10.26
N GLY A 233 -6.01 1.35 11.13
CA GLY A 233 -7.41 1.79 11.14
C GLY A 233 -7.51 3.30 11.03
N ASP A 234 -8.71 3.82 11.23
CA ASP A 234 -8.99 5.25 11.26
C ASP A 234 -9.30 5.71 12.70
N ASN A 235 -8.84 6.92 13.06
CA ASN A 235 -9.11 7.53 14.37
C ASN A 235 -10.33 8.47 14.34
N VAL A 236 -10.96 8.68 13.17
CA VAL A 236 -12.16 9.53 13.03
C VAL A 236 -13.46 8.74 12.80
N SER A 237 -13.41 7.41 12.82
CA SER A 237 -14.59 6.54 12.79
C SER A 237 -15.34 6.46 14.12
#